data_AF-A0A7X7I940-F1
#
_entry.id   AF-A0A7X7I940-F1
#
_cell.length_a   1.000
_cell.length_b   1.000
_cell.length_c   1.000
_cell.angle_alpha   90.00
_cell.angle_beta   90.00
_cell.angle_gamma   90.00
#
_symmetry.space_group_name_H-M   'P 1'
#
loop_
_entity.id
_entity.type
_entity.pdbx_description
1 polymer ?
#
loop_
_entity_poly.entity_id
_entity_poly.type
_entity_poly.pdbx_seq_one_letter_code
_entity_poly.pdbx_strand_id
1 'polypeptide(L)'
;GMPVPLIMEFPTYHGDGISERMVFDFIPYNNSSAWGVELNQHEITLKRAMVDCFKTQLNTISSFPLEKESFRLAPQYDFSSSPHQGVLLYEFYDWGMSVKDWLVLSTGARRLMGLEQNI
;
A
#
# COMPACT_ATOMS: atom_id res chain seq x y z
N GLY A 1 -1.34 30.49 3.69
CA GLY A 1 -0.55 29.27 3.50
C GLY A 1 -1.12 28.51 2.32
N MET A 2 -0.33 27.63 1.69
CA MET A 2 -0.87 26.72 0.66
C MET A 2 -1.81 25.70 1.30
N PRO A 3 -2.86 25.26 0.59
CA PRO A 3 -3.74 24.21 1.09
C PRO A 3 -2.94 22.91 1.30
N VAL A 4 -3.30 22.14 2.32
CA VAL A 4 -2.75 20.80 2.54
C VAL A 4 -3.12 19.92 1.34
N PRO A 5 -2.17 19.22 0.72
CA PRO A 5 -2.47 18.37 -0.42
C PRO A 5 -3.36 17.18 -0.01
N LEU A 6 -4.25 16.79 -0.90
CA LEU A 6 -4.95 15.52 -0.76
C LEU A 6 -3.94 14.38 -0.92
N ILE A 7 -3.99 13.41 0.00
CA ILE A 7 -3.18 12.19 -0.11
C ILE A 7 -4.03 11.14 -0.81
N MET A 8 -3.57 10.71 -1.98
CA MET A 8 -4.15 9.59 -2.72
C MET A 8 -3.23 8.38 -2.60
N GLU A 9 -3.83 7.19 -2.56
CA GLU A 9 -3.10 5.93 -2.57
C GLU A 9 -3.57 5.03 -3.72
N PHE A 10 -2.70 4.11 -4.13
CA PHE A 10 -2.96 3.07 -5.12
C PHE A 10 -2.60 1.71 -4.51
N PRO A 11 -3.28 0.62 -4.91
CA PRO A 11 -3.07 -0.66 -4.28
C PRO A 11 -1.80 -1.31 -4.83
N THR A 12 -0.86 -1.61 -3.94
CA THR A 12 0.34 -2.38 -4.28
C THR A 12 0.10 -3.86 -3.97
N TYR A 13 0.79 -4.40 -2.97
CA TYR A 13 0.58 -5.75 -2.49
C TYR A 13 0.59 -5.76 -0.96
N HIS A 14 -0.14 -6.70 -0.37
CA HIS A 14 -0.16 -6.93 1.07
C HIS A 14 -0.38 -8.42 1.36
N GLY A 15 -0.31 -8.80 2.64
CA GLY A 15 -0.63 -10.16 3.07
C GLY A 15 -2.14 -10.29 3.26
N ASP A 16 -2.69 -11.46 3.02
CA ASP A 16 -4.09 -11.77 3.35
C ASP A 16 -4.33 -11.98 4.87
N GLY A 17 -3.25 -12.02 5.66
CA GLY A 17 -3.29 -12.34 7.09
C GLY A 17 -3.01 -13.81 7.41
N ILE A 18 -2.83 -14.67 6.39
CA ILE A 18 -2.64 -16.11 6.56
C ILE A 18 -1.33 -16.54 5.92
N SER A 19 -1.24 -16.55 4.59
CA SER A 19 -0.09 -17.06 3.84
C SER A 19 0.01 -16.56 2.40
N GLU A 20 -0.95 -15.75 1.94
CA GLU A 20 -1.02 -15.33 0.55
C GLU A 20 -0.69 -13.86 0.37
N ARG A 21 -0.10 -13.55 -0.80
CA ARG A 21 0.15 -12.19 -1.23
C ARG A 21 -1.01 -11.72 -2.10
N MET A 22 -1.74 -10.72 -1.62
CA MET A 22 -2.73 -9.98 -2.39
C MET A 22 -2.04 -8.93 -3.25
N VAL A 23 -2.43 -8.79 -4.52
CA VAL A 23 -1.84 -7.84 -5.47
C VAL A 23 -2.95 -7.02 -6.11
N PHE A 24 -2.70 -5.71 -6.24
CA PHE A 24 -3.63 -4.74 -6.81
C PHE A 24 -4.99 -4.71 -6.09
N ASP A 25 -4.98 -5.00 -4.79
CA ASP A 25 -6.14 -4.91 -3.92
C ASP A 25 -5.84 -4.04 -2.70
N PHE A 26 -6.87 -3.40 -2.17
CA PHE A 26 -6.78 -2.55 -0.99
C PHE A 26 -7.16 -3.35 0.25
N ILE A 27 -6.44 -3.12 1.35
CA ILE A 27 -6.90 -3.55 2.66
C ILE A 27 -8.23 -2.84 2.95
N PRO A 28 -9.32 -3.56 3.29
CA PRO A 28 -10.61 -2.96 3.60
C PRO A 28 -10.48 -1.91 4.71
N TYR A 29 -11.07 -0.74 4.49
CA TYR A 29 -11.08 0.36 5.47
C TYR A 29 -12.45 1.04 5.46
N ASN A 30 -13.01 1.25 6.64
CA ASN A 30 -14.35 1.83 6.78
C ASN A 30 -14.43 3.23 6.18
N ASN A 31 -15.52 3.50 5.44
CA ASN A 31 -15.75 4.78 4.75
C ASN A 31 -14.67 5.16 3.72
N SER A 32 -13.89 4.18 3.22
CA SER A 32 -12.94 4.38 2.14
C SER A 32 -13.42 3.64 0.90
N SER A 33 -13.57 4.36 -0.21
CA SER A 33 -13.99 3.78 -1.50
C SER A 33 -12.92 4.01 -2.55
N ALA A 34 -12.63 2.95 -3.32
CA ALA A 34 -11.72 3.02 -4.44
C ALA A 34 -12.47 3.34 -5.74
N TRP A 35 -11.76 3.98 -6.67
CA TRP A 35 -12.21 4.18 -8.05
C TRP A 35 -11.11 3.74 -9.02
N GLY A 36 -11.53 3.28 -10.19
CA GLY A 36 -10.63 2.81 -11.23
C GLY A 36 -10.64 3.71 -12.47
N VAL A 37 -9.54 3.68 -13.21
CA VAL A 37 -9.42 4.21 -14.57
C VAL A 37 -9.06 3.04 -15.47
N GLU A 38 -9.93 2.74 -16.43
CA GLU A 38 -9.65 1.76 -17.49
C GLU A 38 -8.81 2.43 -18.57
N LEU A 39 -7.72 1.78 -18.96
CA LEU A 39 -6.79 2.28 -19.96
C LEU A 39 -7.18 1.78 -21.35
N ASN A 40 -7.03 2.63 -22.35
CA ASN A 40 -7.21 2.25 -23.74
C ASN A 40 -5.98 1.50 -24.28
N GLN A 41 -6.09 0.95 -25.49
CA GLN A 41 -5.03 0.12 -26.07
C GLN A 41 -3.68 0.85 -26.25
N HIS A 42 -3.71 2.15 -26.54
CA HIS A 42 -2.49 2.95 -26.67
C HIS A 42 -1.81 3.15 -25.32
N GLU A 43 -2.58 3.48 -24.28
CA GLU A 43 -2.10 3.64 -22.90
C GLU A 43 -1.54 2.33 -22.34
N ILE A 44 -2.21 1.20 -22.58
CA ILE A 44 -1.73 -0.14 -22.20
C ILE A 44 -0.38 -0.43 -22.86
N THR A 45 -0.22 -0.07 -24.13
CA THR A 45 1.03 -0.30 -24.87
C THR A 45 2.17 0.53 -24.30
N LEU A 46 1.90 1.81 -23.99
CA LEU A 46 2.85 2.70 -23.34
C LEU A 46 3.22 2.18 -21.94
N LYS A 47 2.23 1.80 -21.13
CA LYS A 47 2.46 1.27 -19.78
C LYS A 47 3.27 -0.01 -19.79
N ARG A 48 3.02 -0.91 -20.74
CA ARG A 48 3.84 -2.11 -20.94
C ARG A 48 5.29 -1.75 -21.23
N ALA A 49 5.52 -0.81 -22.16
CA ALA A 49 6.88 -0.37 -22.47
C ALA A 49 7.59 0.23 -21.24
N MET A 50 6.88 1.00 -20.40
CA MET A 50 7.42 1.52 -19.13
C MET A 50 7.76 0.40 -18.15
N VAL A 51 6.87 -0.58 -17.95
CA VAL A 51 7.11 -1.73 -17.07
C VAL A 51 8.28 -2.58 -17.56
N ASP A 52 8.39 -2.78 -18.87
CA ASP A 52 9.46 -3.57 -19.49
C ASP A 52 10.85 -2.96 -19.27
N CYS A 53 10.98 -1.68 -18.91
CA CYS A 53 12.26 -1.07 -18.53
C CYS A 53 12.79 -1.61 -17.19
N PHE A 54 11.95 -2.09 -16.28
CA PHE A 54 12.32 -2.52 -14.93
C PHE A 54 12.77 -3.99 -14.89
N LYS A 55 13.84 -4.32 -15.62
CA LYS A 55 14.29 -5.71 -15.84
C LYS A 55 14.50 -6.52 -14.56
N THR A 56 15.11 -5.93 -13.53
CA THR A 56 15.38 -6.62 -12.26
C THR A 56 14.15 -6.84 -11.38
N GLN A 57 13.10 -6.04 -11.57
CA GLN A 57 11.85 -6.12 -10.80
C GLN A 57 10.69 -6.70 -11.63
N LEU A 58 10.95 -7.12 -12.88
CA LEU A 58 9.92 -7.52 -13.83
C LEU A 58 8.99 -8.59 -13.25
N ASN A 59 9.54 -9.58 -12.54
CA ASN A 59 8.75 -10.64 -11.90
C ASN A 59 7.77 -10.12 -10.82
N THR A 60 8.14 -9.06 -10.11
CA THR A 60 7.27 -8.44 -9.11
C THR A 60 6.21 -7.58 -9.79
N ILE A 61 6.60 -6.78 -10.77
CA ILE A 61 5.73 -5.78 -11.41
C ILE A 61 4.76 -6.44 -12.41
N SER A 62 5.13 -7.56 -13.03
CA SER A 62 4.26 -8.28 -13.98
C SER A 62 3.01 -8.88 -13.35
N SER A 63 2.95 -8.96 -12.01
CA SER A 63 1.75 -9.40 -11.28
C SER A 63 0.65 -8.34 -11.24
N PHE A 64 0.94 -7.10 -11.67
CA PHE A 64 -0.01 -5.99 -11.65
C PHE A 64 -0.73 -5.84 -13.00
N PRO A 65 -2.03 -5.51 -13.01
CA PRO A 65 -2.77 -5.30 -14.25
C PRO A 65 -2.24 -4.09 -15.02
N LEU A 66 -2.20 -4.20 -16.35
CA LEU A 66 -1.79 -3.11 -17.23
C LEU A 66 -2.98 -2.30 -17.72
N GLU A 67 -4.15 -2.92 -17.77
CA GLU A 67 -5.40 -2.44 -18.34
C GLU A 67 -6.15 -1.46 -17.44
N LYS A 68 -5.85 -1.42 -16.15
CA LYS A 68 -6.51 -0.53 -15.21
C LYS A 68 -5.56 0.06 -14.18
N GLU A 69 -5.96 1.20 -13.64
CA GLU A 69 -5.37 1.84 -12.47
C GLU A 69 -6.46 2.05 -11.42
N SER A 70 -6.10 1.92 -10.15
CA SER A 70 -7.05 2.00 -9.05
C SER A 70 -6.51 2.91 -7.98
N PHE A 71 -7.37 3.76 -7.44
CA PHE A 71 -7.01 4.80 -6.50
C PHE A 71 -8.07 4.90 -5.41
N ARG A 72 -7.65 5.34 -4.22
CA ARG A 72 -8.57 5.87 -3.21
C ARG A 72 -7.96 7.06 -2.49
N LEU A 73 -8.80 7.85 -1.82
CA LEU A 73 -8.31 8.80 -0.83
C LEU A 73 -7.67 8.00 0.30
N ALA A 74 -6.45 8.38 0.71
CA ALA A 74 -5.76 7.67 1.76
C ALA A 74 -6.57 7.75 3.08
N PRO A 75 -6.90 6.61 3.70
CA PRO A 75 -7.47 6.59 5.03
C PRO A 75 -6.61 7.34 6.05
N GLN A 76 -7.24 7.79 7.13
CA GLN A 76 -6.51 8.25 8.31
C GLN A 76 -6.00 7.04 9.08
N TYR A 77 -4.87 6.47 8.64
CA TYR A 77 -4.30 5.29 9.27
C TYR A 77 -3.82 5.57 10.70
N ASP A 78 -4.20 4.68 11.61
CA ASP A 78 -3.53 4.56 12.89
C ASP A 78 -2.32 3.63 12.76
N PHE A 79 -1.15 4.22 12.56
CA PHE A 79 0.11 3.45 12.49
C PHE A 79 0.56 2.83 13.83
N SER A 80 -0.15 3.12 14.94
CA SER A 80 0.03 2.42 16.21
C SER A 80 -0.80 1.13 16.32
N SER A 81 -1.46 0.74 15.23
CA SER A 81 -2.20 -0.50 15.09
C SER A 81 -1.73 -1.31 13.87
N SER A 82 -1.94 -2.63 13.90
CA SER A 82 -1.71 -3.48 12.72
C SER A 82 -2.71 -3.13 11.62
N PRO A 83 -2.31 -3.09 10.34
CA PRO A 83 -3.21 -2.70 9.25
C PRO A 83 -4.34 -3.71 9.00
N HIS A 84 -4.16 -4.97 9.38
CA HIS A 84 -5.19 -6.01 9.42
C HIS A 84 -4.83 -7.08 10.45
N GLN A 85 -5.75 -8.00 10.70
CA GLN A 85 -5.48 -9.18 11.53
C GLN A 85 -4.59 -10.19 10.79
N GLY A 86 -3.90 -11.04 11.55
CA GLY A 86 -3.07 -12.11 11.01
C GLY A 86 -1.66 -11.65 10.64
N VAL A 87 -1.00 -12.45 9.80
CA VAL A 87 0.41 -12.28 9.43
C VAL A 87 0.58 -11.24 8.32
N LEU A 88 1.53 -10.33 8.48
CA LEU A 88 1.84 -9.32 7.47
C LEU A 88 2.78 -9.90 6.41
N LEU A 89 2.71 -9.40 5.17
CA LEU A 89 3.48 -9.95 4.06
C LEU A 89 4.99 -9.99 4.34
N TYR A 90 5.53 -8.94 4.94
CA TYR A 90 6.96 -8.87 5.24
C TYR A 90 7.39 -9.86 6.34
N GLU A 91 6.45 -10.43 7.10
CA GLU A 91 6.72 -11.47 8.10
C GLU A 91 6.80 -12.88 7.48
N PHE A 92 6.43 -13.04 6.21
CA PHE A 92 6.68 -14.28 5.47
C PHE A 92 8.16 -14.46 5.07
N TYR A 93 8.94 -13.38 5.17
CA TYR A 93 10.32 -13.32 4.72
C TYR A 93 11.22 -12.83 5.85
N ASP A 94 12.51 -13.16 5.80
CA ASP A 94 13.50 -12.66 6.76
C ASP A 94 13.96 -11.24 6.40
N TRP A 95 13.01 -10.30 6.35
CA TRP A 95 13.25 -8.89 6.00
C TRP A 95 13.58 -8.01 7.21
N GLY A 96 13.77 -8.61 8.39
CA GLY A 96 14.18 -7.90 9.59
C GLY A 96 13.12 -6.95 10.16
N MET A 97 11.83 -7.19 9.88
CA MET A 97 10.72 -6.42 10.41
C MET A 97 9.58 -7.36 10.81
N SER A 98 8.94 -7.07 11.94
CA SER A 98 7.71 -7.72 12.40
C SER A 98 6.65 -6.69 12.74
N VAL A 99 5.38 -7.10 12.89
CA VAL A 99 4.33 -6.20 13.39
C VAL A 99 4.69 -5.67 14.78
N LYS A 100 5.31 -6.50 15.62
CA LYS A 100 5.75 -6.10 16.96
C LYS A 100 6.79 -4.99 16.90
N ASP A 101 7.81 -5.15 16.06
CA ASP A 101 8.88 -4.15 15.92
C ASP A 101 8.34 -2.86 15.32
N TRP A 102 7.45 -2.97 14.32
CA TRP A 102 6.76 -1.82 13.74
C TRP A 102 6.01 -1.01 14.80
N LEU A 103 5.21 -1.66 15.65
CA LEU A 103 4.40 -0.99 16.67
C LEU A 103 5.25 -0.27 17.71
N VAL A 104 6.40 -0.84 18.10
CA VAL A 104 7.35 -0.19 19.00
C VAL A 104 7.93 1.08 18.35
N LEU A 105 8.39 0.96 17.11
CA LEU A 105 9.01 2.07 16.38
C LEU A 105 8.00 3.18 16.07
N SER A 106 6.79 2.83 15.62
CA SER A 106 5.74 3.79 15.27
C SER A 106 5.25 4.55 16.50
N THR A 107 5.04 3.87 17.63
CA THR A 107 4.66 4.51 18.90
C THR A 107 5.77 5.43 19.40
N GLY A 108 7.04 4.98 19.34
CA GLY A 108 8.19 5.81 19.70
C GLY A 108 8.31 7.06 18.84
N ALA A 109 8.13 6.94 17.52
CA ALA A 109 8.15 8.06 16.58
C ALA A 109 7.02 9.06 16.86
N ARG A 110 5.80 8.57 17.15
CA ARG A 110 4.66 9.43 17.52
C ARG A 110 4.94 10.25 18.79
N ARG A 111 5.56 9.63 19.79
CA ARG A 111 6.02 10.33 21.02
C ARG A 111 7.01 11.44 20.71
N LEU A 112 8.04 11.13 19.92
CA LEU A 112 9.07 12.11 19.53
C LEU A 112 8.49 13.29 18.76
N MET A 113 7.44 13.07 17.97
CA MET A 113 6.73 14.10 17.21
C MET A 113 5.63 14.83 18.01
N GLY A 114 5.38 14.44 19.27
CA GLY A 114 4.31 15.04 20.10
C GLY A 114 2.88 14.70 19.66
N LEU A 115 2.69 13.57 18.98
CA LEU A 115 1.40 13.14 18.42
C LEU A 115 0.63 12.18 19.35
N GLU A 116 0.87 12.24 20.67
CA GLU A 116 0.29 11.33 21.65
C GLU A 116 -1.18 11.64 22.00
N GLN A 117 -1.68 12.83 21.66
CA GLN A 117 -3.03 13.26 21.98
C GLN A 117 -3.75 13.75 20.72
N ASN A 118 -4.54 12.88 20.12
CA ASN A 118 -5.69 13.18 19.25
C ASN A 118 -6.33 11.82 18.90
N ILE A 119 -7.13 11.29 19.83
CA ILE A 119 -8.12 10.24 19.57
C ILE A 119 -9.47 10.81 19.97
#